data_AF-A0A951AGU3-F1
#
_entry.id   AF-A0A951AGU3-F1
#
_cell.length_a   1.000
_cell.length_b   1.000
_cell.length_c   1.000
_cell.angle_alpha   90.00
_cell.angle_beta   90.00
_cell.angle_gamma   90.00
#
_symmetry.space_group_name_H-M   'P 1'
#
loop_
_entity.id
_entity.type
_entity.pdbx_description
1 polymer ?
#
loop_
_entity_poly.entity_id
_entity_poly.type
_entity_poly.pdbx_seq_one_letter_code
_entity_poly.pdbx_strand_id
1 'polypeptide(L)'
;KALSPAIDPHYYPIEVLQHLFESLPADVQITQFNQSARQISVDGEAKTAALAYQFADKAKKNPDLASFHFEMAAPRILPNEHAQFRLEGKPK
;
A
#
# COMPACT_ATOMS: atom_id res chain seq x y z
N LYS A 1 -8.99 -34.12 -8.50
CA LYS A 1 -9.06 -32.64 -8.45
C LYS A 1 -8.68 -32.25 -7.03
N ALA A 2 -7.46 -31.73 -6.81
CA ALA A 2 -7.01 -31.37 -5.46
C ALA A 2 -7.78 -30.13 -5.00
N LEU A 3 -8.15 -30.09 -3.71
CA LEU A 3 -8.77 -28.93 -3.11
C LEU A 3 -7.71 -27.82 -3.04
N SER A 4 -7.98 -26.68 -3.67
CA SER A 4 -7.15 -25.49 -3.49
C SER A 4 -7.26 -25.01 -2.03
N PRO A 5 -6.21 -24.39 -1.47
CA PRO A 5 -6.30 -23.75 -0.16
C PRO A 5 -7.51 -22.81 -0.11
N ALA A 6 -8.29 -22.89 0.97
CA ALA A 6 -9.41 -21.97 1.19
C ALA A 6 -8.94 -20.51 1.40
N ILE A 7 -7.65 -20.35 1.69
CA ILE A 7 -7.01 -19.06 1.94
C ILE A 7 -5.82 -18.90 1.00
N ASP A 8 -5.74 -17.73 0.39
CA ASP A 8 -4.67 -17.36 -0.54
C ASP A 8 -3.64 -16.49 0.20
N PRO A 9 -2.38 -16.95 0.36
CA PRO A 9 -1.35 -16.24 1.12
C PRO A 9 -1.09 -14.81 0.65
N HIS A 10 -1.30 -14.51 -0.64
CA HIS A 10 -1.12 -13.16 -1.19
C HIS A 10 -2.05 -12.09 -0.57
N TYR A 11 -3.05 -12.52 0.21
CA TYR A 11 -3.95 -11.65 0.97
C TYR A 11 -3.75 -11.75 2.48
N TYR A 12 -2.69 -12.41 2.95
CA TYR A 12 -2.36 -12.43 4.37
C TYR A 12 -1.94 -11.02 4.80
N PRO A 13 -2.65 -10.40 5.78
CA PRO A 13 -2.39 -9.02 6.17
C PRO A 13 -0.94 -8.72 6.52
N ILE A 14 -0.27 -9.67 7.18
CA ILE A 14 1.11 -9.50 7.62
C ILE A 14 2.12 -9.53 6.47
N GLU A 15 1.90 -10.39 5.46
CA GLU A 15 2.74 -10.47 4.26
C GLU A 15 2.54 -9.22 3.40
N VAL A 16 1.29 -8.82 3.18
CA VAL A 16 0.95 -7.57 2.48
C VAL A 16 1.60 -6.37 3.16
N LEU A 17 1.52 -6.28 4.49
CA LEU A 17 2.15 -5.20 5.24
C LEU A 17 3.67 -5.22 5.09
N GLN A 18 4.31 -6.38 5.19
CA GLN A 18 5.75 -6.52 4.95
C GLN A 18 6.15 -5.99 3.57
N HIS A 19 5.48 -6.41 2.51
CA HIS A 19 5.81 -5.99 1.14
C HIS A 19 5.53 -4.50 0.90
N LEU A 20 4.55 -3.90 1.59
CA LEU A 20 4.38 -2.45 1.62
C LEU A 20 5.58 -1.76 2.28
N PHE A 21 6.10 -2.27 3.41
CA PHE A 21 7.29 -1.73 4.07
C PHE A 21 8.55 -1.85 3.19
N GLU A 22 8.74 -2.97 2.50
CA GLU A 22 9.84 -3.16 1.52
C GLU A 22 9.77 -2.16 0.35
N SER A 23 8.57 -1.63 0.08
CA SER A 23 8.32 -0.63 -0.96
C SER A 23 8.52 0.81 -0.47
N LEU A 24 8.79 1.07 0.81
CA LEU A 24 8.90 2.42 1.35
C LEU A 24 10.19 3.12 0.88
N PRO A 25 10.10 4.35 0.33
CA PRO A 25 11.23 5.27 0.26
C PRO A 25 11.64 5.74 1.67
N ALA A 26 12.86 6.29 1.79
CA ALA A 26 13.24 7.05 2.98
C ALA A 26 12.28 8.25 3.16
N ASP A 27 12.05 8.66 4.41
CA ASP A 27 11.14 9.76 4.78
C ASP A 27 9.65 9.55 4.39
N VAL A 28 9.23 8.28 4.31
CA VAL A 28 7.82 7.87 4.18
C VAL A 28 7.46 6.92 5.31
N GLN A 29 6.33 7.14 5.96
CA GLN A 29 5.81 6.28 7.03
C GLN A 29 4.36 5.87 6.77
N ILE A 30 4.05 4.62 7.07
CA ILE A 30 2.67 4.12 7.13
C ILE A 30 2.13 4.44 8.53
N THR A 31 0.98 5.09 8.61
CA THR A 31 0.34 5.48 9.88
C THR A 31 -0.88 4.62 10.19
N GLN A 32 -1.53 4.07 9.16
CA GLN A 32 -2.64 3.14 9.33
C GLN A 32 -2.65 2.12 8.19
N PHE A 33 -2.93 0.86 8.54
CA PHE A 33 -3.20 -0.22 7.60
C PHE A 33 -4.53 -0.86 7.97
N ASN A 34 -5.46 -0.94 7.03
CA ASN A 34 -6.70 -1.69 7.20
C ASN A 34 -6.87 -2.68 6.05
N GLN A 35 -7.47 -3.82 6.37
CA GLN A 35 -7.88 -4.80 5.38
C GLN A 35 -9.33 -5.19 5.64
N SER A 36 -10.17 -5.06 4.60
CA SER A 36 -11.55 -5.53 4.61
C SER A 36 -11.73 -6.53 3.47
N ALA A 37 -11.96 -7.79 3.83
CA ALA A 37 -11.88 -8.92 2.90
C ALA A 37 -10.54 -8.94 2.13
N ARG A 38 -10.57 -8.66 0.82
CA ARG A 38 -9.39 -8.60 -0.07
C ARG A 38 -9.04 -7.19 -0.50
N GLN A 39 -9.69 -6.18 0.07
CA GLN A 39 -9.37 -4.77 -0.15
C GLN A 39 -8.50 -4.26 0.98
N ILE A 40 -7.51 -3.43 0.66
CA ILE A 40 -6.63 -2.80 1.63
C ILE A 40 -6.67 -1.28 1.48
N SER A 41 -6.53 -0.58 2.62
CA SER A 41 -6.25 0.84 2.65
C SER A 41 -5.02 1.11 3.50
N VAL A 42 -4.12 1.92 2.96
CA VAL A 42 -2.87 2.33 3.60
C VAL A 42 -2.85 3.84 3.69
N ASP A 43 -2.96 4.36 4.91
CA ASP A 43 -2.73 5.77 5.18
C ASP A 43 -1.28 5.98 5.60
N GLY A 44 -0.70 7.09 5.17
CA GLY A 44 0.67 7.41 5.52
C GLY A 44 1.01 8.88 5.33
N GLU A 45 2.22 9.22 5.72
CA GLU A 45 2.78 10.55 5.61
C GLU A 45 4.16 10.48 4.97
N ALA A 46 4.45 11.42 4.09
CA ALA A 46 5.72 11.57 3.42
C ALA A 46 6.22 13.00 3.58
N LYS A 47 7.54 13.20 3.60
CA LYS A 47 8.13 14.55 3.67
C LYS A 47 7.76 15.44 2.47
N THR A 48 7.45 14.85 1.31
CA THR A 48 6.97 15.57 0.13
C THR A 48 5.92 14.74 -0.62
N ALA A 49 5.08 15.38 -1.44
CA ALA A 49 4.13 14.66 -2.29
C ALA A 49 4.81 13.74 -3.32
N ALA A 50 6.00 14.12 -3.81
CA ALA A 50 6.77 13.30 -4.73
C ALA A 50 7.14 11.95 -4.12
N LEU A 51 7.50 11.93 -2.83
CA LEU A 51 7.79 10.69 -2.09
C LEU A 51 6.54 9.81 -1.91
N ALA A 52 5.37 10.41 -1.68
CA ALA A 52 4.11 9.67 -1.62
C ALA A 52 3.78 9.00 -2.98
N TYR A 53 3.95 9.72 -4.10
CA TYR A 53 3.80 9.13 -5.43
C TYR A 53 4.83 8.04 -5.72
N GLN A 54 6.08 8.23 -5.28
CA GLN A 54 7.13 7.21 -5.42
C GLN A 54 6.78 5.93 -4.65
N PHE A 55 6.25 6.05 -3.43
CA PHE A 55 5.75 4.90 -2.67
C PHE A 55 4.64 4.16 -3.43
N ALA A 56 3.64 4.89 -3.92
CA ALA A 56 2.55 4.27 -4.69
C ALA A 56 3.03 3.57 -5.97
N ASP A 57 4.00 4.15 -6.68
CA ASP A 57 4.61 3.53 -7.86
C ASP A 57 5.42 2.27 -7.51
N LYS A 58 6.19 2.28 -6.41
CA LYS A 58 6.91 1.10 -5.92
C LYS A 58 5.95 -0.02 -5.51
N ALA A 59 4.89 0.29 -4.76
CA ALA A 59 3.88 -0.68 -4.37
C ALA A 59 3.20 -1.32 -5.59
N LYS A 60 2.88 -0.52 -6.62
CA LYS A 60 2.32 -1.01 -7.90
C LYS A 60 3.24 -1.96 -8.66
N LYS A 61 4.56 -1.76 -8.54
CA LYS A 61 5.59 -2.53 -9.25
C LYS A 61 6.12 -3.71 -8.44
N ASN A 62 5.74 -3.82 -7.17
CA ASN A 62 6.17 -4.92 -6.31
C ASN A 62 5.47 -6.23 -6.75
N PRO A 63 6.22 -7.26 -7.19
CA PRO A 63 5.63 -8.51 -7.66
C PRO A 63 4.83 -9.24 -6.57
N ASP A 64 5.21 -9.11 -5.31
CA ASP A 64 4.52 -9.75 -4.18
C ASP A 64 3.20 -9.06 -3.83
N LEU A 65 2.98 -7.84 -4.36
CA LEU A 65 1.72 -7.10 -4.28
C LEU A 65 0.92 -7.15 -5.60
N ALA A 66 1.31 -8.00 -6.55
CA ALA A 66 0.67 -8.07 -7.87
C ALA A 66 -0.80 -8.49 -7.84
N SER A 67 -1.29 -9.06 -6.73
CA SER A 67 -2.70 -9.39 -6.50
C SER A 67 -3.61 -8.16 -6.37
N PHE A 68 -3.04 -6.96 -6.19
CA PHE A 68 -3.80 -5.71 -6.03
C PHE A 68 -3.69 -4.79 -7.25
N HIS A 69 -4.81 -4.16 -7.61
CA HIS A 69 -4.83 -2.93 -8.39
C HIS A 69 -4.81 -1.74 -7.43
N PHE A 70 -3.73 -0.97 -7.46
CA PHE A 70 -3.53 0.15 -6.55
C PHE A 70 -3.95 1.50 -7.16
N GLU A 71 -4.64 2.29 -6.36
CA GLU A 71 -5.03 3.66 -6.67
C GLU A 71 -4.64 4.58 -5.51
N MET A 72 -4.15 5.77 -5.83
CA MET A 72 -3.83 6.79 -4.84
C MET A 72 -4.42 8.11 -5.33
N ALA A 73 -5.27 8.73 -4.51
CA ALA A 73 -5.72 10.09 -4.76
C ALA A 73 -4.54 11.07 -4.59
N ALA A 74 -4.72 12.32 -5.03
CA ALA A 74 -3.72 13.35 -4.79
C ALA A 74 -3.44 13.50 -3.29
N PRO A 75 -2.17 13.44 -2.83
CA PRO A 75 -1.84 13.62 -1.42
C PRO A 75 -2.27 15.00 -0.92
N ARG A 76 -2.74 15.05 0.33
CA ARG A 76 -3.03 16.30 1.02
C ARG A 76 -1.74 16.90 1.55
N ILE A 77 -1.43 18.13 1.12
CA ILE A 77 -0.29 18.88 1.67
C ILE A 77 -0.67 19.50 3.02
N LEU A 78 0.16 19.27 4.01
CA LEU A 78 0.04 19.81 5.36
C LEU A 78 0.77 21.16 5.50
N PRO A 79 0.47 21.96 6.53
CA PRO A 79 1.14 23.24 6.76
C PRO A 79 2.66 23.14 6.99
N ASN A 80 3.16 21.98 7.40
CA ASN A 80 4.58 21.68 7.56
C ASN A 80 5.24 21.13 6.28
N GLU A 81 4.59 21.29 5.13
CA GLU A 81 5.02 20.82 3.79
C GLU A 81 5.04 19.30 3.61
N HIS A 82 4.73 18.52 4.66
CA HIS A 82 4.53 17.08 4.54
C HIS A 82 3.26 16.76 3.73
N ALA A 83 3.23 15.57 3.16
CA ALA A 83 2.12 15.06 2.37
C ALA A 83 1.48 13.86 3.05
N GLN A 84 0.20 13.95 3.40
CA GLN A 84 -0.60 12.81 3.80
C GLN A 84 -1.19 12.14 2.57
N PHE A 85 -1.12 10.82 2.51
CA PHE A 85 -1.63 10.04 1.40
C PHE A 85 -2.49 8.88 1.87
N ARG A 86 -3.32 8.39 0.94
CA ARG A 86 -4.11 7.17 1.06
C ARG A 86 -3.94 6.33 -0.20
N LEU A 87 -3.36 5.15 -0.05
CA LEU A 87 -3.21 4.16 -1.11
C LEU A 87 -4.25 3.06 -0.90
N GLU A 88 -5.10 2.85 -1.90
CA GLU A 88 -6.15 1.83 -1.91
C GLU A 88 -5.73 0.68 -2.81
N GLY A 89 -5.80 -0.55 -2.32
CA GLY A 89 -5.54 -1.76 -3.08
C GLY A 89 -6.81 -2.60 -3.21
N LYS A 90 -7.32 -2.77 -4.43
CA LYS A 90 -8.45 -3.66 -4.72
C LYS A 90 -7.93 -4.97 -5.32
N PRO A 91 -8.56 -6.13 -5.06
CA PRO A 91 -8.14 -7.37 -5.71
C PRO A 91 -8.29 -7.24 -7.23
N LYS A 92 -7.34 -7.81 -7.97
CA LYS A 92 -7.45 -7.96 -9.43
C LYS A 92 -8.47 -9.02 -9.84
#